data_AF-A0A419GMG5-F1
#
_entry.id   AF-A0A419GMG5-F1
#
_cell.length_a   1.000
_cell.length_b   1.000
_cell.length_c   1.000
_cell.angle_alpha   90.00
_cell.angle_beta   90.00
_cell.angle_gamma   90.00
#
_symmetry.space_group_name_H-M   'P 1'
#
loop_
_entity.id
_entity.type
_entity.pdbx_description
1 polymer ?
#
loop_
_entity_poly.entity_id
_entity_poly.type
_entity_poly.pdbx_seq_one_letter_code
_entity_poly.pdbx_strand_id
1 'polypeptide(L)'
;MTIGGGKKEEKLETKFRLLSMATLSRKIHEGISLEELYRDAERKFDTMIGLLKGHYPDGYLMGSSETTIDDLKHASLSILRLLIANKQDNPYMTLCVSEEASQEEIKSRRNKLLQIFHPDRNGDNSSNEIMTKNINEAYEKIINADSGPGISYTGIKTRLRPAAPYNRRQFDIRRKYLLYLFIALVTLSAIAGFFAVLFYS
;
A
#
# COMPACT_ATOMS: atom_id res chain seq x y z
N MET A 1 -36.46 -24.55 16.62
CA MET A 1 -35.12 -25.11 16.34
C MET A 1 -34.66 -24.60 14.98
N THR A 2 -34.01 -23.44 14.91
CA THR A 2 -33.56 -22.78 13.65
C THR A 2 -32.05 -22.45 13.71
N ILE A 3 -31.25 -23.34 14.29
CA ILE A 3 -29.79 -23.13 14.47
C ILE A 3 -29.00 -23.64 13.23
N GLY A 4 -29.64 -24.33 12.28
CA GLY A 4 -29.00 -24.92 11.10
C GLY A 4 -28.91 -24.03 9.84
N GLY A 5 -29.68 -22.93 9.77
CA GLY A 5 -29.73 -22.05 8.60
C GLY A 5 -28.51 -21.13 8.47
N GLY A 6 -28.14 -20.44 9.56
CA GLY A 6 -27.09 -19.43 9.55
C GLY A 6 -25.70 -19.94 9.14
N LYS A 7 -25.32 -21.16 9.57
CA LYS A 7 -24.03 -21.75 9.17
C LYS A 7 -23.92 -22.10 7.69
N LYS A 8 -25.04 -22.40 7.02
CA LYS A 8 -25.05 -22.69 5.58
C LYS A 8 -24.99 -21.40 4.76
N GLU A 9 -25.70 -20.37 5.19
CA GLU A 9 -25.70 -19.04 4.57
C GLU A 9 -24.33 -18.37 4.67
N GLU A 10 -23.69 -18.40 5.85
CA GLU A 10 -22.34 -17.86 6.07
C GLU A 10 -21.29 -18.53 5.16
N LYS A 11 -21.37 -19.86 5.01
CA LYS A 11 -20.47 -20.63 4.14
C LYS A 11 -20.70 -20.31 2.66
N LEU A 12 -21.94 -20.06 2.26
CA LEU A 12 -22.30 -19.68 0.90
C LEU A 12 -21.82 -18.26 0.59
N GLU A 13 -22.04 -17.31 1.50
CA GLU A 13 -21.56 -15.93 1.35
C GLU A 13 -20.04 -15.88 1.22
N THR A 14 -19.33 -16.63 2.05
CA THR A 14 -17.88 -16.80 1.97
C THR A 14 -17.46 -17.30 0.59
N LYS A 15 -18.14 -18.32 0.07
CA LYS A 15 -17.88 -18.85 -1.28
C LYS A 15 -18.12 -17.78 -2.35
N PHE A 16 -19.21 -17.02 -2.28
CA PHE A 16 -19.48 -15.94 -3.25
C PHE A 16 -18.38 -14.87 -3.24
N ARG A 17 -17.96 -14.42 -2.06
CA ARG A 17 -16.89 -13.41 -1.91
C ARG A 17 -15.59 -13.88 -2.54
N LEU A 18 -15.15 -15.10 -2.20
CA LEU A 18 -13.92 -15.67 -2.73
C LEU A 18 -14.01 -15.89 -4.26
N LEU A 19 -15.16 -16.31 -4.79
CA LEU A 19 -15.35 -16.54 -6.24
C LEU A 19 -15.29 -15.21 -7.01
N SER A 20 -15.85 -14.15 -6.42
CA SER A 20 -15.78 -12.81 -6.97
C SER A 20 -14.32 -12.32 -7.08
N MET A 21 -13.47 -12.68 -6.10
CA MET A 21 -12.04 -12.37 -6.13
C MET A 21 -11.28 -13.18 -7.16
N ALA A 22 -11.57 -14.48 -7.28
CA ALA A 22 -10.99 -15.32 -8.33
C ALA A 22 -11.33 -14.78 -9.73
N THR A 23 -12.57 -14.30 -9.91
CA THR A 23 -13.00 -13.65 -11.16
C THR A 23 -12.21 -12.38 -11.45
N LEU A 24 -12.02 -11.51 -10.45
CA LEU A 24 -11.21 -10.30 -10.61
C LEU A 24 -9.75 -10.64 -10.94
N SER A 25 -9.16 -11.60 -10.23
CA SER A 25 -7.80 -12.08 -10.51
C SER A 25 -7.66 -12.51 -11.96
N ARG A 26 -8.61 -13.34 -12.47
CA ARG A 26 -8.62 -13.77 -13.86
C ARG A 26 -8.74 -12.60 -14.85
N LYS A 27 -9.66 -11.66 -14.62
CA LYS A 27 -9.80 -10.47 -15.49
C LYS A 27 -8.50 -9.68 -15.60
N ILE A 28 -7.74 -9.56 -14.51
CA ILE A 28 -6.43 -8.90 -14.52
C ILE A 28 -5.46 -9.63 -15.45
N HIS A 29 -5.43 -10.96 -15.42
CA HIS A 29 -4.58 -11.76 -16.29
C HIS A 29 -5.00 -11.66 -17.77
N GLU A 30 -6.29 -11.47 -18.03
CA GLU A 30 -6.85 -11.30 -19.37
C GLU A 30 -6.66 -9.87 -19.94
N GLY A 31 -6.18 -8.92 -19.13
CA GLY A 31 -5.95 -7.53 -19.55
C GLY A 31 -7.16 -6.62 -19.33
N ILE A 32 -7.49 -6.38 -18.06
CA ILE A 32 -8.55 -5.45 -17.65
C ILE A 32 -8.15 -3.98 -17.84
N SER A 33 -9.10 -3.11 -18.18
CA SER A 33 -8.87 -1.67 -18.17
C SER A 33 -8.68 -1.13 -16.75
N LEU A 34 -7.97 -0.01 -16.63
CA LEU A 34 -7.70 0.60 -15.33
C LEU A 34 -9.01 1.03 -14.62
N GLU A 35 -9.97 1.58 -15.36
CA GLU A 35 -11.29 1.97 -14.84
C GLU A 35 -12.12 0.79 -14.33
N GLU A 36 -12.11 -0.33 -15.06
CA GLU A 36 -12.84 -1.52 -14.64
C GLU A 36 -12.18 -2.18 -13.42
N LEU A 37 -10.84 -2.17 -13.37
CA LEU A 37 -10.08 -2.60 -12.20
C LEU A 37 -10.46 -1.78 -10.97
N TYR A 38 -10.53 -0.45 -11.08
CA TYR A 38 -10.92 0.42 -9.96
C TYR A 38 -12.32 0.07 -9.45
N ARG A 39 -13.29 -0.03 -10.36
CA ARG A 39 -14.68 -0.34 -10.03
C ARG A 39 -14.82 -1.70 -9.35
N ASP A 40 -14.10 -2.70 -9.85
CA ASP A 40 -14.14 -4.04 -9.26
C ASP A 40 -13.38 -4.10 -7.93
N ALA A 41 -12.29 -3.35 -7.78
CA ALA A 41 -11.50 -3.27 -6.55
C ALA A 41 -12.26 -2.55 -5.43
N GLU A 42 -12.96 -1.45 -5.72
CA GLU A 42 -13.81 -0.73 -4.77
C GLU A 42 -14.87 -1.66 -4.15
N ARG A 43 -15.61 -2.37 -5.03
CA ARG A 43 -16.66 -3.32 -4.61
C ARG A 43 -16.12 -4.49 -3.81
N LYS A 44 -14.90 -4.94 -4.11
CA LYS A 44 -14.28 -6.12 -3.49
C LYS A 44 -13.29 -5.77 -2.37
N PHE A 45 -13.18 -4.49 -2.01
CA PHE A 45 -12.22 -3.98 -1.04
C PHE A 45 -12.25 -4.74 0.29
N ASP A 46 -13.43 -4.92 0.88
CA ASP A 46 -13.55 -5.62 2.16
C ASP A 46 -13.20 -7.11 2.05
N THR A 47 -13.43 -7.72 0.88
CA THR A 47 -13.01 -9.09 0.62
C THR A 47 -11.50 -9.20 0.56
N MET A 48 -10.83 -8.27 -0.13
CA MET A 48 -9.37 -8.18 -0.17
C MET A 48 -8.77 -7.98 1.22
N ILE A 49 -9.32 -7.05 2.01
CA ILE A 49 -8.87 -6.82 3.39
C ILE A 49 -9.09 -8.06 4.25
N GLY A 50 -10.24 -8.73 4.12
CA GLY A 50 -10.52 -9.98 4.84
C GLY A 50 -9.54 -11.10 4.48
N LEU A 51 -9.18 -11.24 3.20
CA LEU A 51 -8.19 -12.20 2.72
C LEU A 51 -6.83 -11.95 3.36
N LEU A 52 -6.38 -10.69 3.36
CA LEU A 52 -5.08 -10.30 3.92
C LEU A 52 -5.03 -10.41 5.46
N LYS A 53 -6.17 -10.34 6.13
CA LYS A 53 -6.28 -10.53 7.59
C LYS A 53 -6.46 -11.98 8.02
N GLY A 54 -6.56 -12.93 7.08
CA GLY A 54 -6.79 -14.33 7.39
C GLY A 54 -8.20 -14.60 7.94
N HIS A 55 -9.21 -13.81 7.54
CA HIS A 55 -10.61 -14.04 7.94
C HIS A 55 -11.25 -15.25 7.22
N TYR A 56 -10.51 -15.93 6.35
CA TYR A 56 -10.99 -17.08 5.58
C TYR A 56 -10.18 -18.31 5.96
N PRO A 57 -10.83 -19.48 6.17
CA PRO A 57 -10.14 -20.70 6.59
C PRO A 57 -9.20 -21.20 5.50
N ASP A 58 -7.98 -21.54 5.89
CA ASP A 58 -6.98 -22.12 4.99
C ASP A 58 -7.50 -23.45 4.39
N GLY A 59 -7.27 -23.66 3.09
CA GLY A 59 -7.70 -24.89 2.39
C GLY A 59 -9.07 -24.84 1.70
N TYR A 60 -9.73 -23.69 1.61
CA TYR A 60 -10.92 -23.53 0.78
C TYR A 60 -10.56 -23.59 -0.71
N LEU A 61 -10.66 -24.77 -1.33
CA LEU A 61 -10.47 -24.93 -2.77
C LEU A 61 -11.67 -24.32 -3.51
N MET A 62 -11.36 -23.40 -4.42
CA MET A 62 -12.33 -22.72 -5.27
C MET A 62 -12.80 -23.60 -6.44
N GLY A 63 -13.41 -24.76 -6.15
CA GLY A 63 -13.87 -25.67 -7.20
C GLY A 63 -12.78 -26.02 -8.22
N SER A 64 -13.18 -26.27 -9.47
CA SER A 64 -12.31 -26.76 -10.56
C SER A 64 -11.22 -25.79 -11.05
N SER A 65 -11.07 -24.60 -10.45
CA SER A 65 -9.93 -23.72 -10.72
C SER A 65 -8.85 -23.92 -9.67
N GLU A 66 -7.61 -24.15 -10.11
CA GLU A 66 -6.40 -24.38 -9.32
C GLU A 66 -6.00 -23.18 -8.43
N THR A 67 -6.83 -22.13 -8.34
CA THR A 67 -6.56 -20.91 -7.57
C THR A 67 -6.70 -21.16 -6.08
N THR A 68 -5.58 -21.02 -5.36
CA THR A 68 -5.52 -21.16 -3.91
C THR A 68 -5.91 -19.85 -3.20
N ILE A 69 -6.22 -19.94 -1.91
CA ILE A 69 -6.44 -18.74 -1.08
C ILE A 69 -5.20 -17.85 -1.07
N ASP A 70 -4.01 -18.44 -1.09
CA ASP A 70 -2.76 -17.68 -1.08
C ASP A 70 -2.57 -16.92 -2.39
N ASP A 71 -2.95 -17.50 -3.53
CA ASP A 71 -3.00 -16.77 -4.80
C ASP A 71 -3.95 -15.57 -4.72
N LEU A 72 -5.11 -15.73 -4.07
CA LEU A 72 -6.04 -14.62 -3.86
C LEU A 72 -5.48 -13.56 -2.90
N LYS A 73 -4.72 -13.95 -1.86
CA LYS A 73 -4.01 -13.02 -0.98
C LYS A 73 -2.96 -12.24 -1.77
N HIS A 74 -2.16 -12.93 -2.58
CA HIS A 74 -1.14 -12.31 -3.43
C HIS A 74 -1.75 -11.36 -4.47
N ALA A 75 -2.83 -11.78 -5.14
CA ALA A 75 -3.58 -10.93 -6.07
C ALA A 75 -4.14 -9.70 -5.35
N SER A 76 -4.79 -9.87 -4.19
CA SER A 76 -5.32 -8.78 -3.38
C SER A 76 -4.24 -7.78 -2.99
N LEU A 77 -3.09 -8.26 -2.51
CA LEU A 77 -1.96 -7.41 -2.12
C LEU A 77 -1.40 -6.65 -3.33
N SER A 78 -1.29 -7.33 -4.48
CA SER A 78 -0.76 -6.75 -5.71
C SER A 78 -1.68 -5.67 -6.27
N ILE A 79 -2.99 -5.91 -6.28
CA ILE A 79 -4.01 -4.93 -6.66
C ILE A 79 -3.90 -3.71 -5.75
N LEU A 80 -3.94 -3.88 -4.43
CA LEU A 80 -3.87 -2.75 -3.49
C LEU A 80 -2.57 -1.94 -3.66
N ARG A 81 -1.43 -2.62 -3.85
CA ARG A 81 -0.15 -1.96 -4.10
C ARG A 81 -0.17 -1.14 -5.39
N LEU A 82 -0.75 -1.67 -6.46
CA LEU A 82 -0.89 -0.97 -7.74
C LEU A 82 -1.75 0.29 -7.59
N LEU A 83 -2.88 0.18 -6.89
CA LEU A 83 -3.78 1.30 -6.62
C LEU A 83 -3.11 2.39 -5.79
N ILE A 84 -2.35 2.01 -4.75
CA ILE A 84 -1.65 2.96 -3.87
C ILE A 84 -0.42 3.58 -4.55
N ALA A 85 0.26 2.83 -5.41
CA ALA A 85 1.40 3.33 -6.17
C ALA A 85 1.00 4.36 -7.21
N ASN A 86 -0.19 4.22 -7.83
CA ASN A 86 -0.68 5.13 -8.85
C ASN A 86 -1.31 6.42 -8.27
N LYS A 87 -0.53 7.13 -7.46
CA LYS A 87 -0.98 8.30 -6.67
C LYS A 87 -1.26 9.58 -7.47
N GLN A 88 -0.81 9.65 -8.73
CA GLN A 88 -0.82 10.91 -9.48
C GLN A 88 -2.17 11.19 -10.14
N ASP A 89 -2.96 10.16 -10.40
CA ASP A 89 -4.18 10.31 -11.21
C ASP A 89 -5.40 10.70 -10.36
N ASN A 90 -5.64 10.01 -9.24
CA ASN A 90 -6.83 10.27 -8.42
C ASN A 90 -6.65 9.80 -6.95
N PRO A 91 -6.80 10.69 -5.94
CA PRO A 91 -6.65 10.31 -4.55
C PRO A 91 -7.77 9.39 -4.04
N TYR A 92 -8.99 9.47 -4.61
CA TYR A 92 -10.10 8.56 -4.27
C TYR A 92 -9.80 7.12 -4.70
N MET A 93 -9.20 6.96 -5.89
CA MET A 93 -8.70 5.67 -6.38
C MET A 93 -7.61 5.08 -5.48
N THR A 94 -6.69 5.92 -4.99
CA THR A 94 -5.62 5.51 -4.06
C THR A 94 -6.18 4.89 -2.77
N LEU A 95 -7.30 5.42 -2.27
CA LEU A 95 -7.99 4.90 -1.09
C LEU A 95 -9.06 3.84 -1.39
N CYS A 96 -9.24 3.48 -2.68
CA CYS A 96 -10.30 2.58 -3.14
C CYS A 96 -11.70 3.05 -2.73
N VAL A 97 -11.97 4.35 -2.79
CA VAL A 97 -13.27 4.96 -2.46
C VAL A 97 -13.92 5.60 -3.68
N SER A 98 -15.25 5.64 -3.67
CA SER A 98 -16.01 6.50 -4.59
C SER A 98 -15.69 7.98 -4.32
N GLU A 99 -15.80 8.81 -5.35
CA GLU A 99 -15.70 10.27 -5.24
C GLU A 99 -16.83 10.86 -4.39
N GLU A 100 -17.98 10.17 -4.35
CA GLU A 100 -19.15 10.51 -3.53
C GLU A 100 -19.11 9.86 -2.13
N ALA A 101 -18.01 9.19 -1.77
CA ALA A 101 -17.90 8.49 -0.49
C ALA A 101 -17.97 9.47 0.69
N SER A 102 -18.61 9.05 1.77
CA SER A 102 -18.69 9.86 2.98
C SER A 102 -17.33 9.98 3.68
N GLN A 103 -17.16 11.04 4.46
CA GLN A 103 -15.94 11.26 5.24
C GLN A 103 -15.61 10.11 6.21
N GLU A 104 -16.65 9.46 6.74
CA GLU A 104 -16.51 8.29 7.59
C GLU A 104 -15.98 7.08 6.83
N GLU A 105 -16.48 6.86 5.60
CA GLU A 105 -16.03 5.79 4.71
C GLU A 105 -14.57 5.99 4.30
N ILE A 106 -14.21 7.22 3.92
CA ILE A 106 -12.84 7.61 3.55
C ILE A 106 -11.87 7.31 4.71
N LYS A 107 -12.22 7.74 5.92
CA LYS A 107 -11.42 7.46 7.13
C LYS A 107 -11.35 5.97 7.45
N SER A 108 -12.43 5.24 7.28
CA SER A 108 -12.50 3.79 7.50
C SER A 108 -11.59 3.02 6.54
N ARG A 109 -11.68 3.29 5.23
CA ARG A 109 -10.82 2.68 4.20
C ARG A 109 -9.35 2.99 4.44
N ARG A 110 -9.01 4.26 4.73
CA ARG A 110 -7.65 4.66 5.12
C ARG A 110 -7.11 3.82 6.27
N ASN A 111 -7.87 3.69 7.35
CA ASN A 111 -7.42 2.94 8.53
C ASN A 111 -7.23 1.44 8.24
N LYS A 112 -8.11 0.84 7.43
CA LYS A 112 -7.96 -0.55 6.97
C LYS A 112 -6.67 -0.74 6.16
N LEU A 113 -6.35 0.17 5.24
CA LEU A 113 -5.11 0.13 4.45
C LEU A 113 -3.86 0.28 5.34
N LEU A 114 -3.87 1.22 6.29
CA LEU A 114 -2.75 1.42 7.22
C LEU A 114 -2.49 0.20 8.11
N GLN A 115 -3.52 -0.59 8.43
CA GLN A 115 -3.33 -1.84 9.18
C GLN A 115 -2.60 -2.92 8.38
N ILE A 116 -2.78 -2.94 7.05
CA ILE A 116 -2.13 -3.88 6.13
C ILE A 116 -0.70 -3.43 5.81
N PHE A 117 -0.53 -2.16 5.46
CA PHE A 117 0.76 -1.57 5.04
C PHE A 117 1.55 -0.95 6.19
N HIS A 118 1.29 -1.35 7.44
CA HIS A 118 2.02 -0.81 8.59
C HIS A 118 3.52 -1.14 8.47
N PRO A 119 4.43 -0.16 8.63
CA PRO A 119 5.87 -0.37 8.43
C PRO A 119 6.47 -1.38 9.42
N ASP A 120 5.83 -1.59 10.56
CA ASP A 120 6.27 -2.53 11.61
C ASP A 120 5.75 -3.96 11.40
N ARG A 121 4.79 -4.18 10.47
CA ARG A 121 4.10 -5.48 10.37
C ARG A 121 4.74 -6.49 9.43
N ASN A 122 5.65 -6.09 8.54
CA ASN A 122 6.27 -6.96 7.55
C ASN A 122 7.69 -6.49 7.24
N GLY A 123 8.65 -7.41 7.11
CA GLY A 123 10.09 -7.13 6.90
C GLY A 123 10.48 -6.34 5.64
N ASP A 124 9.51 -5.90 4.83
CA ASP A 124 9.70 -4.98 3.70
C ASP A 124 9.32 -3.55 4.11
N ASN A 125 10.03 -3.06 5.13
CA ASN A 125 9.75 -1.78 5.79
C ASN A 125 9.78 -0.61 4.81
N SER A 126 10.69 -0.63 3.82
CA SER A 126 10.85 0.47 2.86
C SER A 126 9.66 0.59 1.90
N SER A 127 9.11 -0.53 1.42
CA SER A 127 7.95 -0.51 0.53
C SER A 127 6.70 -0.07 1.28
N ASN A 128 6.49 -0.60 2.48
CA ASN A 128 5.35 -0.27 3.32
C ASN A 128 5.36 1.18 3.83
N GLU A 129 6.55 1.75 4.07
CA GLU A 129 6.70 3.17 4.40
C GLU A 129 6.22 4.08 3.26
N ILE A 130 6.62 3.78 2.02
CA ILE A 130 6.18 4.51 0.82
C ILE A 130 4.67 4.39 0.64
N MET A 131 4.13 3.18 0.77
CA MET A 131 2.68 2.94 0.66
C MET A 131 1.89 3.68 1.74
N THR A 132 2.34 3.62 3.00
CA THR A 132 1.74 4.36 4.12
C THR A 132 1.74 5.86 3.86
N LYS A 133 2.84 6.40 3.33
CA LYS A 133 2.94 7.79 2.95
C LYS A 133 1.92 8.15 1.87
N ASN A 134 1.84 7.36 0.80
CA ASN A 134 0.87 7.59 -0.29
C ASN A 134 -0.59 7.54 0.18
N ILE A 135 -0.94 6.60 1.07
CA ILE A 135 -2.27 6.51 1.68
C ILE A 135 -2.62 7.81 2.44
N ASN A 136 -1.68 8.32 3.25
CA ASN A 136 -1.89 9.55 4.00
C ASN A 136 -1.96 10.79 3.08
N GLU A 137 -1.10 10.88 2.07
CA GLU A 137 -1.13 11.96 1.07
C GLU A 137 -2.49 12.02 0.35
N ALA A 138 -3.03 10.87 -0.08
CA ALA A 138 -4.32 10.80 -0.75
C ALA A 138 -5.47 11.21 0.17
N TYR A 139 -5.47 10.75 1.42
CA TYR A 139 -6.45 11.16 2.43
C TYR A 139 -6.42 12.68 2.65
N GLU A 140 -5.23 13.26 2.85
CA GLU A 140 -5.09 14.70 3.05
C GLU A 140 -5.60 15.50 1.84
N LYS A 141 -5.34 15.04 0.61
CA LYS A 141 -5.85 15.68 -0.61
C LYS A 141 -7.38 15.70 -0.65
N ILE A 142 -8.04 14.56 -0.40
CA ILE A 142 -9.51 14.47 -0.43
C ILE A 142 -10.12 15.39 0.62
N ILE A 143 -9.59 15.31 1.84
CA ILE A 143 -10.08 16.10 2.96
C ILE A 143 -9.95 17.60 2.73
N ASN A 144 -8.79 18.04 2.22
CA ASN A 144 -8.55 19.45 1.93
C ASN A 144 -9.35 19.95 0.71
N ALA A 145 -9.74 19.05 -0.20
CA ALA A 145 -10.57 19.39 -1.35
C ALA A 145 -12.06 19.52 -0.97
N ASP A 146 -12.55 18.66 -0.09
CA ASP A 146 -13.95 18.65 0.35
C ASP A 146 -14.22 19.67 1.48
N SER A 147 -13.19 19.96 2.28
CA SER A 147 -13.25 21.04 3.26
C SER A 147 -12.93 22.36 2.55
N GLY A 148 -13.92 23.21 2.29
CA GLY A 148 -13.69 24.60 1.84
C GLY A 148 -12.62 25.34 2.68
N PRO A 149 -12.11 26.50 2.23
CA PRO A 149 -10.86 27.10 2.73
C PRO A 149 -10.92 27.34 4.24
N GLY A 150 -10.41 26.41 5.05
CA GLY A 150 -10.48 26.59 6.50
C GLY A 150 -10.25 25.39 7.41
N ILE A 151 -10.24 24.13 6.94
CA ILE A 151 -9.97 22.98 7.83
C ILE A 151 -8.68 22.27 7.41
N SER A 152 -7.57 22.83 7.86
CA SER A 152 -6.25 22.20 7.81
C SER A 152 -6.16 21.09 8.87
N TYR A 153 -6.30 19.83 8.47
CA TYR A 153 -6.23 18.66 9.38
C TYR A 153 -4.85 18.48 10.07
N THR A 154 -3.84 19.25 9.67
CA THR A 154 -2.56 19.38 10.39
C THR A 154 -2.74 19.83 11.85
N GLY A 155 -3.88 20.44 12.21
CA GLY A 155 -4.21 20.83 13.59
C GLY A 155 -4.76 19.72 14.51
N ILE A 156 -5.17 18.55 13.98
CA ILE A 156 -5.71 17.44 14.81
C ILE A 156 -4.59 16.53 15.38
N LYS A 157 -3.32 16.81 15.04
CA LYS A 157 -2.16 16.09 15.59
C LYS A 157 -2.04 16.12 17.13
N THR A 158 -2.79 16.97 17.83
CA THR A 158 -2.68 17.15 19.28
C THR A 158 -3.41 16.11 20.15
N ARG A 159 -4.20 15.17 19.60
CA ARG A 159 -4.91 14.15 20.41
C ARG A 159 -4.66 12.68 20.05
N LEU A 160 -3.79 12.39 19.09
CA LEU A 160 -3.23 11.06 18.89
C LEU A 160 -1.79 11.11 19.41
N ARG A 161 -1.51 10.37 20.48
CA ARG A 161 -0.20 10.33 21.15
C ARG A 161 0.95 10.38 20.13
N PRO A 162 1.95 11.27 20.28
CA PRO A 162 3.15 11.16 19.48
C PRO A 162 3.82 9.84 19.81
N ALA A 163 3.88 8.92 18.83
CA ALA A 163 4.86 7.85 18.87
C ALA A 163 6.23 8.52 18.95
N ALA A 164 7.06 8.06 19.88
CA ALA A 164 8.38 8.59 20.18
C ALA A 164 9.20 8.86 18.89
N PRO A 165 10.07 9.89 18.87
CA PRO A 165 10.82 10.24 17.67
C PRO A 165 11.63 9.04 17.17
N TYR A 166 11.25 8.50 16.02
CA TYR A 166 11.97 7.44 15.35
C TYR A 166 13.32 7.98 14.84
N ASN A 167 14.38 7.31 15.26
CA ASN A 167 15.76 7.76 15.13
C ASN A 167 16.19 7.82 13.65
N ARG A 168 16.33 9.05 13.14
CA ARG A 168 16.68 9.44 11.77
C ARG A 168 18.13 9.10 11.36
N ARG A 169 18.69 7.97 11.81
CA ARG A 169 20.11 7.60 11.58
C ARG A 169 20.33 6.73 10.34
N GLN A 170 19.31 6.13 9.73
CA GLN A 170 19.53 5.13 8.68
C GLN A 170 19.76 5.72 7.28
N PHE A 171 19.26 6.93 7.00
CA PHE A 171 19.49 7.61 5.71
C PHE A 171 20.85 8.30 5.60
N ASP A 172 21.59 8.39 6.70
CA ASP A 172 22.85 9.13 6.78
C ASP A 172 24.05 8.27 6.31
N ILE A 173 23.90 6.95 6.35
CA ILE A 173 24.97 6.00 6.06
C ILE A 173 25.28 5.98 4.55
N ARG A 174 24.25 5.87 3.70
CA ARG A 174 24.42 5.84 2.24
C ARG A 174 24.95 7.17 1.68
N ARG A 175 24.54 8.31 2.24
CA ARG A 175 25.11 9.62 1.87
C ARG A 175 26.55 9.78 2.33
N LYS A 176 26.91 9.31 3.53
CA LYS A 176 28.30 9.37 4.02
C LYS A 176 29.25 8.55 3.15
N TYR A 177 28.88 7.33 2.76
CA TYR A 177 29.73 6.52 1.87
C TYR A 177 29.87 7.10 0.46
N LEU A 178 28.82 7.70 -0.09
CA LEU A 178 28.92 8.42 -1.37
C LEU A 178 29.83 9.66 -1.26
N LEU A 179 29.81 10.38 -0.15
CA LEU A 179 30.70 11.51 0.10
C LEU A 179 32.15 11.07 0.29
N TYR A 180 32.41 9.98 1.03
CA TYR A 180 33.75 9.40 1.18
C TYR A 180 34.31 8.90 -0.15
N LEU A 181 33.49 8.24 -0.98
CA LEU A 181 33.88 7.80 -2.32
C LEU A 181 34.28 9.01 -3.20
N PHE A 182 33.49 10.08 -3.15
CA PHE A 182 33.77 11.29 -3.92
C PHE A 182 35.08 11.97 -3.49
N ILE A 183 35.31 12.12 -2.17
CA ILE A 183 36.55 12.69 -1.64
C ILE A 183 37.75 11.83 -2.02
N ALA A 184 37.65 10.50 -1.93
CA ALA A 184 38.73 9.58 -2.31
C ALA A 184 39.09 9.66 -3.81
N LEU A 185 38.09 9.85 -4.69
CA LEU A 185 38.34 10.03 -6.13
C LEU A 185 39.06 11.35 -6.43
N VAL A 186 38.69 12.43 -5.75
CA VAL A 186 39.34 13.74 -5.91
C VAL A 186 40.79 13.70 -5.43
N THR A 187 41.08 13.04 -4.31
CA THR A 187 42.45 12.94 -3.80
C THR A 187 43.33 12.05 -4.67
N LEU A 188 42.81 10.91 -5.17
CA LEU A 188 43.53 10.07 -6.13
C LEU A 188 43.87 10.83 -7.42
N SER A 189 42.94 11.64 -7.93
CA SER A 189 43.18 12.48 -9.11
C SER A 189 44.27 13.52 -8.86
N ALA A 190 44.29 14.15 -7.68
CA ALA A 190 45.29 15.17 -7.33
C ALA A 190 46.70 14.56 -7.16
N ILE A 191 46.78 13.39 -6.53
CA ILE A 191 48.05 12.66 -6.36
C ILE A 191 48.60 12.23 -7.73
N ALA A 192 47.76 11.68 -8.62
CA ALA A 192 48.18 11.32 -9.97
C ALA A 192 48.71 12.52 -10.77
N GLY A 193 48.05 13.68 -10.67
CA GLY A 193 48.52 14.92 -11.29
C GLY A 193 49.86 15.39 -10.73
N PHE A 194 50.06 15.30 -9.42
CA PHE A 194 51.32 15.68 -8.77
C PHE A 194 52.49 14.77 -9.18
N PHE A 195 52.27 13.47 -9.27
CA PHE A 195 53.27 12.52 -9.78
C PHE A 195 53.58 12.74 -11.26
N ALA A 196 52.59 13.06 -12.09
CA ALA A 196 52.82 13.38 -13.50
C ALA A 196 53.73 14.61 -13.65
N VAL A 197 53.53 15.65 -12.83
CA VAL A 197 54.38 16.86 -12.84
C VAL A 197 55.81 16.57 -12.36
N LEU A 198 55.99 15.72 -11.35
CA LEU A 198 57.32 15.36 -10.84
C LEU A 198 58.14 14.47 -11.78
N PHE A 199 57.50 13.65 -12.61
CA PHE A 199 58.19 12.74 -13.53
C PHE A 199 58.35 13.30 -14.96
N TYR A 200 57.60 14.36 -15.32
CA TYR A 200 57.70 15.02 -16.63
C TYR A 200 58.37 16.41 -16.59
N SER A 201 58.88 16.84 -15.43
CA SER A 201 59.74 18.03 -15.29
C SER A 201 61.20 17.64 -15.08
#